data_AF-A0A7S2DUI7-F1
#
_entry.id   AF-A0A7S2DUI7-F1
#
_cell.length_a   1.000
_cell.length_b   1.000
_cell.length_c   1.000
_cell.angle_alpha   90.00
_cell.angle_beta   90.00
_cell.angle_gamma   90.00
#
_symmetry.space_group_name_H-M   'P 1'
#
loop_
_entity.id
_entity.type
_entity.pdbx_description
1 polymer ?
#
loop_
_entity_poly.entity_id
_entity_poly.type
_entity_poly.pdbx_seq_one_letter_code
_entity_poly.pdbx_strand_id
1 'polypeptide(L)'
;AAAATSAAAEAAELLRLEDHPALQAKGAVCDEEGNLVGKYYRALSQPFRDREGAMALVRPGLRDGEAPPEGVKLWDDTRRKSNRYAGLQDVHGAGWIAHCPYKRETARSSSRWFNVKVWGSWRFAFLLARLQRMLWEERAPPSAQAEAVAEPEAEAEAAGSGQEGDEAEPEGADNSAAAIASTPPPAQKRGRGRPKGSGSTKKASPAAGPKDLFRYFSATSHAEKAEKCQGDAAASGTVQAGLNRYFARPIKTEVL
;
A
#
# COMPACT_ATOMS: atom_id res chain seq x y z
N ALA A 1 -20.83 -25.69 -5.79
CA ALA A 1 -21.24 -25.45 -4.39
C ALA A 1 -20.05 -25.43 -3.42
N ALA A 2 -19.22 -26.48 -3.35
CA ALA A 2 -18.12 -26.56 -2.35
C ALA A 2 -17.03 -25.47 -2.45
N ALA A 3 -16.69 -24.99 -3.66
CA ALA A 3 -15.72 -23.91 -3.83
C ALA A 3 -16.25 -22.53 -3.37
N ALA A 4 -17.56 -22.29 -3.53
CA ALA A 4 -18.18 -21.02 -3.12
C ALA A 4 -18.22 -20.88 -1.59
N THR A 5 -18.38 -21.98 -0.86
CA THR A 5 -18.28 -22.00 0.60
C THR A 5 -16.86 -21.73 1.12
N SER A 6 -15.82 -22.12 0.38
CA SER A 6 -14.42 -21.87 0.77
C SER A 6 -14.07 -20.37 0.69
N ALA A 7 -14.40 -19.72 -0.44
CA ALA A 7 -14.12 -18.30 -0.63
C ALA A 7 -14.84 -17.41 0.39
N ALA A 8 -16.09 -17.76 0.74
CA ALA A 8 -16.84 -17.05 1.77
C ALA A 8 -16.22 -17.19 3.17
N ALA A 9 -15.73 -18.39 3.52
CA ALA A 9 -15.06 -18.63 4.80
C ALA A 9 -13.72 -17.87 4.89
N GLU A 10 -12.93 -17.84 3.81
CA GLU A 10 -11.69 -17.08 3.72
C GLU A 10 -11.92 -15.57 3.84
N ALA A 11 -12.96 -15.04 3.19
CA ALA A 11 -13.35 -13.64 3.31
C ALA A 11 -13.77 -13.27 4.74
N ALA A 12 -14.48 -14.18 5.44
CA ALA A 12 -14.86 -14.02 6.84
C ALA A 12 -13.63 -14.02 7.77
N GLU A 13 -12.63 -14.82 7.47
CA GLU A 13 -11.39 -14.84 8.26
C GLU A 13 -10.53 -13.60 8.01
N LEU A 14 -10.49 -13.07 6.77
CA LEU A 14 -9.89 -11.77 6.50
C LEU A 14 -10.57 -10.64 7.26
N LEU A 15 -11.91 -10.66 7.39
CA LEU A 15 -12.62 -9.70 8.24
C LEU A 15 -12.14 -9.76 9.69
N ARG A 16 -12.00 -10.96 10.25
CA ARG A 16 -11.47 -11.13 11.61
C ARG A 16 -10.06 -10.59 11.78
N LEU A 17 -9.22 -10.67 10.74
CA LEU A 17 -7.89 -10.08 10.76
C LEU A 17 -7.91 -8.56 10.72
N GLU A 18 -8.88 -7.95 10.04
CA GLU A 18 -9.06 -6.49 10.03
C GLU A 18 -9.52 -5.94 11.39
N ASP A 19 -10.29 -6.74 12.13
CA ASP A 19 -10.72 -6.45 13.49
C ASP A 19 -9.61 -6.67 14.54
N HIS A 20 -8.39 -7.01 14.10
CA HIS A 20 -7.25 -7.16 15.02
C HIS A 20 -7.03 -5.84 15.79
N PRO A 21 -6.87 -5.88 17.12
CA PRO A 21 -6.81 -4.66 17.95
C PRO A 21 -5.68 -3.72 17.53
N ALA A 22 -4.57 -4.26 17.03
CA ALA A 22 -3.45 -3.45 16.55
C ALA A 22 -3.71 -2.73 15.22
N LEU A 23 -4.74 -3.12 14.46
CA LEU A 23 -5.19 -2.41 13.24
C LEU A 23 -6.29 -1.39 13.53
N GLN A 24 -6.58 -1.14 14.82
CA GLN A 24 -7.50 -0.11 15.30
C GLN A 24 -6.71 1.04 15.89
N ALA A 25 -7.21 2.27 15.80
CA ALA A 25 -6.48 3.46 16.27
C ALA A 25 -6.04 3.36 17.73
N LYS A 26 -6.92 2.84 18.61
CA LYS A 26 -6.64 2.63 20.05
C LYS A 26 -5.52 1.62 20.35
N GLY A 27 -5.31 0.63 19.48
CA GLY A 27 -4.30 -0.42 19.68
C GLY A 27 -3.07 -0.25 18.80
N ALA A 28 -3.00 0.83 18.01
CA ALA A 28 -1.96 0.99 17.02
C ALA A 28 -0.61 1.32 17.67
N VAL A 29 0.43 0.59 17.24
CA VAL A 29 1.81 0.82 17.67
C VAL A 29 2.46 1.88 16.79
N CYS A 30 2.81 3.02 17.38
CA CYS A 30 3.41 4.17 16.70
C CYS A 30 4.78 4.53 17.29
N ASP A 31 5.61 5.22 16.50
CA ASP A 31 6.83 5.86 16.98
C ASP A 31 6.54 7.22 17.67
N GLU A 32 7.60 7.87 18.14
CA GLU A 32 7.56 9.18 18.82
C GLU A 32 7.00 10.28 17.90
N GLU A 33 7.14 10.13 16.59
CA GLU A 33 6.64 11.05 15.58
C GLU A 33 5.17 10.81 15.23
N GLY A 34 4.60 9.68 15.69
CA GLY A 34 3.23 9.26 15.38
C GLY A 34 3.07 8.53 14.05
N ASN A 35 4.16 7.99 13.50
CA ASN A 35 4.10 7.08 12.37
C ASN A 35 3.99 5.63 12.84
N LEU A 36 3.33 4.81 12.04
CA LEU A 36 3.21 3.37 12.29
C LEU A 36 4.59 2.67 12.27
N VAL A 37 4.87 1.86 13.30
CA VAL A 37 6.14 1.13 13.43
C VAL A 37 6.19 -0.03 12.44
N GLY A 38 6.89 0.18 11.32
CA GLY A 38 6.83 -0.77 10.21
C GLY A 38 7.27 -2.21 10.53
N LYS A 39 8.21 -2.39 11.48
CA LYS A 39 8.65 -3.74 11.90
C LYS A 39 7.53 -4.55 12.55
N TYR A 40 6.68 -3.90 13.34
CA TYR A 40 5.57 -4.55 14.05
C TYR A 40 4.52 -5.06 13.05
N TYR A 41 4.09 -4.20 12.12
CA TYR A 41 3.05 -4.55 11.15
C TYR A 41 3.49 -5.54 10.07
N ARG A 42 4.80 -5.72 9.84
CA ARG A 42 5.29 -6.76 8.92
C ARG A 42 4.90 -8.17 9.35
N ALA A 43 4.78 -8.44 10.65
CA ALA A 43 4.34 -9.74 11.13
C ALA A 43 2.86 -10.02 10.79
N LEU A 44 2.05 -8.96 10.69
CA LEU A 44 0.62 -9.04 10.37
C LEU A 44 0.34 -9.10 8.87
N SER A 45 1.34 -8.87 8.00
CA SER A 45 1.09 -8.82 6.55
C SER A 45 0.96 -10.21 5.92
N GLN A 46 1.57 -11.23 6.51
CA GLN A 46 1.65 -12.56 5.91
C GLN A 46 0.28 -13.17 5.57
N PRO A 47 -0.72 -13.17 6.48
CA PRO A 47 -2.05 -13.70 6.17
C PRO A 47 -2.77 -12.99 5.02
N PHE A 48 -2.50 -11.69 4.80
CA PHE A 48 -3.08 -10.93 3.69
C PHE A 48 -2.41 -11.30 2.36
N ARG A 49 -1.10 -11.53 2.37
CA ARG A 49 -0.34 -11.92 1.16
C ARG A 49 -0.81 -13.24 0.61
N ASP A 50 -1.06 -14.20 1.48
CA ASP A 50 -1.42 -15.56 1.10
C ASP A 50 -2.83 -15.64 0.49
N ARG A 51 -3.71 -14.68 0.81
CA ARG A 51 -5.13 -14.69 0.43
C ARG A 51 -5.49 -13.73 -0.70
N GLU A 52 -4.79 -12.62 -0.85
CA GLU A 52 -5.16 -11.59 -1.82
C GLU A 52 -4.76 -11.94 -3.28
N GLY A 53 -4.40 -13.19 -3.55
CA GLY A 53 -3.96 -13.68 -4.86
C GLY A 53 -4.76 -13.11 -6.03
N ALA A 54 -4.06 -12.48 -6.99
CA ALA A 54 -4.52 -11.92 -8.27
C ALA A 54 -5.78 -11.01 -8.30
N MET A 55 -6.49 -10.79 -7.20
CA MET A 55 -7.80 -10.10 -7.15
C MET A 55 -7.73 -8.56 -7.29
N ALA A 56 -6.63 -8.01 -7.80
CA ALA A 56 -6.42 -6.56 -7.91
C ALA A 56 -7.07 -5.91 -9.16
N LEU A 57 -8.24 -6.37 -9.60
CA LEU A 57 -8.69 -6.13 -10.97
C LEU A 57 -9.36 -4.77 -11.22
N VAL A 58 -9.82 -4.03 -10.19
CA VAL A 58 -10.45 -2.71 -10.40
C VAL A 58 -10.07 -1.68 -9.34
N ARG A 59 -10.22 -2.01 -8.06
CA ARG A 59 -9.90 -1.12 -6.92
C ARG A 59 -8.96 -1.85 -5.95
N PRO A 60 -7.64 -1.80 -6.17
CA PRO A 60 -6.70 -2.63 -5.43
C PRO A 60 -6.79 -2.43 -3.91
N GLY A 61 -7.17 -3.48 -3.18
CA GLY A 61 -7.24 -3.48 -1.73
C GLY A 61 -8.51 -2.89 -1.11
N LEU A 62 -9.46 -2.38 -1.90
CA LEU A 62 -10.79 -1.98 -1.40
C LEU A 62 -11.79 -3.11 -1.60
N ARG A 63 -12.67 -3.29 -0.61
CA ARG A 63 -13.80 -4.21 -0.73
C ARG A 63 -14.95 -3.56 -1.51
N ASP A 64 -15.88 -4.39 -1.96
CA ASP A 64 -17.11 -3.91 -2.57
C ASP A 64 -17.89 -3.03 -1.58
N GLY A 65 -18.29 -1.84 -2.02
CA GLY A 65 -18.97 -0.85 -1.17
C GLY A 65 -18.07 -0.05 -0.23
N GLU A 66 -16.78 -0.37 -0.13
CA GLU A 66 -15.84 0.42 0.66
C GLU A 66 -15.37 1.66 -0.13
N ALA A 67 -15.33 2.80 0.54
CA ALA A 67 -14.75 4.03 0.02
C ALA A 67 -13.44 4.33 0.75
N PRO A 68 -12.42 4.86 0.07
CA PRO A 68 -11.21 5.31 0.75
C PRO A 68 -11.57 6.54 1.59
N PRO A 69 -11.10 6.63 2.85
CA PRO A 69 -11.34 7.81 3.67
C PRO A 69 -10.64 9.04 3.09
N GLU A 70 -11.10 10.22 3.49
CA GLU A 70 -10.51 11.47 3.05
C GLU A 70 -9.01 11.54 3.39
N GLY A 71 -8.22 12.08 2.48
CA GLY A 71 -6.77 12.13 2.62
C GLY A 71 -6.06 10.78 2.38
N VAL A 72 -6.76 9.70 2.03
CA VAL A 72 -6.13 8.44 1.61
C VAL A 72 -6.32 8.23 0.11
N LYS A 73 -5.20 8.16 -0.62
CA LYS A 73 -5.18 8.12 -2.09
C LYS A 73 -4.44 6.89 -2.62
N LEU A 74 -4.99 6.30 -3.68
CA LEU A 74 -4.33 5.26 -4.46
C LEU A 74 -3.21 5.88 -5.32
N TRP A 75 -2.03 5.28 -5.30
CA TRP A 75 -0.92 5.58 -6.19
C TRP A 75 -0.54 4.34 -6.98
N ASP A 76 -0.50 4.47 -8.30
CA ASP A 76 -0.24 3.36 -9.21
C ASP A 76 0.59 3.82 -10.42
N ASP A 77 1.91 3.78 -10.28
CA ASP A 77 2.87 4.02 -11.37
C ASP A 77 3.01 2.82 -12.33
N THR A 78 2.31 1.69 -12.09
CA THR A 78 2.36 0.52 -12.98
C THR A 78 1.73 0.80 -14.34
N ARG A 79 0.76 1.73 -14.38
CA ARG A 79 0.00 2.07 -15.59
C ARG A 79 0.74 2.98 -16.56
N ARG A 80 1.91 3.54 -16.17
CA ARG A 80 2.68 4.42 -17.05
C ARG A 80 3.19 3.63 -18.26
N LYS A 81 3.02 4.17 -19.47
CA LYS A 81 3.42 3.51 -20.73
C LYS A 81 4.88 3.05 -20.75
N SER A 82 5.78 3.78 -20.08
CA SER A 82 7.20 3.44 -19.95
C SER A 82 7.44 2.14 -19.17
N ASN A 83 6.53 1.77 -18.27
CA ASN A 83 6.64 0.56 -17.44
C ASN A 83 5.99 -0.67 -18.09
N ARG A 84 5.39 -0.56 -19.28
CA ARG A 84 4.77 -1.72 -19.97
C ARG A 84 5.74 -2.85 -20.30
N TYR A 85 7.04 -2.56 -20.37
CA TYR A 85 8.11 -3.54 -20.61
C TYR A 85 8.92 -3.87 -19.36
N ALA A 86 8.67 -3.17 -18.25
CA ALA A 86 9.31 -3.46 -16.98
C ALA A 86 8.64 -4.71 -16.39
N GLY A 87 9.43 -5.72 -16.01
CA GLY A 87 8.88 -6.89 -15.35
C GLY A 87 8.17 -6.47 -14.05
N LEU A 88 7.25 -7.29 -13.53
CA LEU A 88 6.56 -7.04 -12.25
C LEU A 88 7.53 -6.71 -11.09
N GLN A 89 8.79 -7.14 -11.20
CA GLN A 89 9.85 -6.89 -10.23
C GLN A 89 10.43 -5.46 -10.28
N ASP A 90 10.34 -4.79 -11.43
CA ASP A 90 10.93 -3.47 -11.71
C ASP A 90 9.92 -2.33 -11.53
N VAL A 91 8.64 -2.66 -11.32
CA VAL A 91 7.62 -1.63 -11.08
C VAL A 91 7.71 -1.17 -9.63
N HIS A 92 8.34 -0.03 -9.43
CA HIS A 92 8.69 0.47 -8.10
C HIS A 92 7.54 1.15 -7.33
N GLY A 93 6.39 1.45 -7.96
CA GLY A 93 5.53 2.49 -7.43
C GLY A 93 4.03 2.24 -7.39
N ALA A 94 3.59 1.21 -6.69
CA ALA A 94 2.17 0.99 -6.46
C ALA A 94 1.86 0.88 -4.96
N GLY A 95 0.77 1.50 -4.52
CA GLY A 95 0.31 1.43 -3.15
C GLY A 95 -0.65 2.54 -2.75
N TRP A 96 -0.68 2.82 -1.45
CA TRP A 96 -1.58 3.79 -0.84
C TRP A 96 -0.80 4.90 -0.16
N ILE A 97 -1.31 6.13 -0.27
CA ILE A 97 -0.72 7.33 0.34
C ILE A 97 -1.73 7.87 1.35
N ALA A 98 -1.30 8.07 2.59
CA ALA A 98 -2.04 8.81 3.60
C ALA A 98 -1.49 10.23 3.68
N HIS A 99 -2.36 11.22 3.56
CA HIS A 99 -2.04 12.63 3.74
C HIS A 99 -2.38 13.06 5.18
N CYS A 100 -1.44 13.73 5.82
CA CYS A 100 -1.63 14.33 7.13
C CYS A 100 -2.53 15.56 6.99
N PRO A 101 -3.63 15.66 7.76
CA PRO A 101 -4.52 16.82 7.69
C PRO A 101 -3.81 18.11 8.11
N TYR A 102 -2.83 18.01 9.00
CA TYR A 102 -2.13 19.15 9.57
C TYR A 102 -0.79 19.33 8.89
N LYS A 103 -0.61 20.45 8.18
CA LYS A 103 0.70 20.91 7.76
C LYS A 103 1.43 21.42 9.00
N ARG A 104 2.20 20.56 9.66
CA ARG A 104 3.21 21.05 10.60
C ARG A 104 4.21 21.87 9.80
N GLU A 105 4.34 23.14 10.14
CA GLU A 105 5.29 24.08 9.56
C GLU A 105 6.73 23.53 9.53
N THR A 106 7.04 22.64 10.48
CA THR A 106 8.35 22.01 10.66
C THR A 106 8.45 20.55 10.17
N ALA A 107 7.36 19.89 9.81
CA ALA A 107 7.41 18.47 9.42
C ALA A 107 7.70 18.31 7.93
N ARG A 108 8.84 17.68 7.62
CA ARG A 108 9.33 17.42 6.25
C ARG A 108 8.44 16.56 5.36
N SER A 109 7.38 15.94 5.89
CA SER A 109 6.46 15.15 5.06
C SER A 109 5.04 15.20 5.60
N SER A 110 4.17 15.86 4.84
CA SER A 110 2.72 15.84 5.04
C SER A 110 2.07 14.53 4.57
N SER A 111 2.85 13.51 4.18
CA SER A 111 2.32 12.29 3.56
C SER A 111 3.12 11.05 3.93
N ARG A 112 2.45 9.90 4.04
CA ARG A 112 3.06 8.60 4.30
C ARG A 112 2.64 7.60 3.23
N TRP A 113 3.62 6.86 2.70
CA TRP A 113 3.46 5.99 1.55
C TRP A 113 3.57 4.53 1.98
N PHE A 114 2.60 3.71 1.57
CA PHE A 114 2.50 2.30 1.88
C PHE A 114 2.60 1.51 0.57
N ASN A 115 3.81 1.05 0.25
CA ASN A 115 4.12 0.37 -1.00
C ASN A 115 3.75 -1.13 -0.95
N VAL A 116 3.00 -1.59 -1.95
CA VAL A 116 2.53 -2.98 -2.05
C VAL A 116 3.67 -3.97 -2.15
N LYS A 117 4.81 -3.61 -2.78
CA LYS A 117 6.00 -4.46 -2.82
C LYS A 117 6.59 -4.71 -1.43
N VAL A 118 6.48 -3.74 -0.53
CA VAL A 118 7.02 -3.84 0.84
C VAL A 118 6.07 -4.61 1.74
N TRP A 119 4.77 -4.37 1.59
CA TRP A 119 3.73 -4.95 2.44
C TRP A 119 3.19 -6.29 1.92
N GLY A 120 3.38 -6.55 0.63
CA GLY A 120 3.00 -7.77 -0.08
C GLY A 120 1.52 -7.89 -0.43
N SER A 121 0.69 -6.95 0.01
CA SER A 121 -0.76 -6.97 -0.16
C SER A 121 -1.28 -5.55 -0.38
N TRP A 122 -2.21 -5.39 -1.32
CA TRP A 122 -2.93 -4.14 -1.57
C TRP A 122 -3.87 -3.81 -0.42
N ARG A 123 -4.63 -4.80 0.07
CA ARG A 123 -5.55 -4.66 1.21
C ARG A 123 -4.79 -4.22 2.45
N PHE A 124 -3.67 -4.88 2.75
CA PHE A 124 -2.88 -4.53 3.92
C PHE A 124 -2.27 -3.12 3.80
N ALA A 125 -1.75 -2.74 2.63
CA ALA A 125 -1.27 -1.39 2.40
C ALA A 125 -2.37 -0.32 2.57
N PHE A 126 -3.59 -0.59 2.09
CA PHE A 126 -4.75 0.27 2.30
C PHE A 126 -5.10 0.42 3.78
N LEU A 127 -5.18 -0.69 4.53
CA LEU A 127 -5.48 -0.69 5.96
C LEU A 127 -4.47 0.13 6.76
N LEU A 128 -3.18 0.01 6.45
CA LEU A 128 -2.14 0.81 7.10
C LEU A 128 -2.24 2.30 6.76
N ALA A 129 -2.58 2.65 5.52
CA ALA A 129 -2.81 4.04 5.12
C ALA A 129 -4.00 4.66 5.86
N ARG A 130 -5.12 3.91 5.93
CA ARG A 130 -6.31 4.29 6.71
C ARG A 130 -5.97 4.47 8.19
N LEU A 131 -5.25 3.51 8.79
CA LEU A 131 -4.87 3.57 10.20
C LEU A 131 -3.96 4.76 10.50
N GLN A 132 -2.96 5.01 9.64
CA GLN A 132 -2.07 6.15 9.77
C GLN A 132 -2.83 7.48 9.73
N ARG A 133 -3.84 7.58 8.87
CA ARG A 133 -4.70 8.76 8.78
C ARG A 133 -5.50 9.00 10.06
N MET A 134 -6.19 7.96 10.56
CA MET A 134 -6.96 8.03 11.81
C MET A 134 -6.09 8.47 13.00
N LEU A 135 -4.86 7.96 13.08
CA LEU A 135 -3.92 8.34 14.14
C LEU A 135 -3.50 9.82 14.09
N TRP A 136 -3.38 10.39 12.90
CA TRP A 136 -3.11 11.82 12.78
C TRP A 136 -4.31 12.65 13.24
N GLU A 137 -5.53 12.23 12.91
CA GLU A 137 -6.76 12.90 13.34
C GLU A 137 -6.96 12.84 14.86
N GLU A 138 -6.68 11.70 15.49
CA GLU A 138 -6.76 11.57 16.96
C GLU A 138 -5.69 12.38 17.69
N ARG A 139 -4.50 12.53 17.10
CA ARG A 139 -3.38 13.30 17.68
C ARG A 139 -3.42 14.78 17.34
N ALA A 140 -4.41 15.21 16.56
CA ALA A 140 -4.60 16.61 16.22
C ALA A 140 -4.66 17.46 17.49
N PRO A 141 -3.86 18.53 17.60
CA PRO A 141 -4.09 19.50 18.67
C PRO A 141 -5.50 20.09 18.49
N PRO A 142 -6.27 20.31 19.58
CA PRO A 142 -7.63 20.86 19.50
C PRO A 142 -7.70 22.17 18.70
N SER A 143 -6.63 22.96 18.72
CA SER A 143 -6.52 24.22 17.96
C SER A 143 -6.60 24.02 16.45
N ALA A 144 -6.05 22.93 15.93
CA ALA A 144 -6.10 22.63 14.50
C ALA A 144 -7.45 22.04 14.07
N GLN A 145 -8.24 21.52 15.01
CA GLN A 145 -9.62 21.10 14.73
C GLN A 145 -10.57 22.31 14.64
N ALA A 146 -10.30 23.38 15.37
CA ALA A 146 -11.10 24.61 15.33
C ALA A 146 -10.96 25.36 14.00
N GLU A 147 -9.77 25.40 13.40
CA GLU A 147 -9.55 26.05 12.10
C GLU A 147 -10.23 25.31 10.93
N ALA A 148 -10.30 23.97 10.99
CA ALA A 148 -10.95 23.17 9.93
C ALA A 148 -12.47 23.39 9.82
N VAL A 149 -13.11 23.93 10.87
CA VAL A 149 -14.55 24.25 10.87
C VAL A 149 -14.79 25.74 10.57
N ALA A 150 -13.74 26.56 10.63
CA ALA A 150 -13.84 28.01 10.49
C ALA A 150 -13.54 28.53 9.07
N GLU A 151 -13.29 27.66 8.09
CA GLU A 151 -13.16 28.09 6.70
C GLU A 151 -14.55 28.51 6.19
N PRO A 152 -14.78 29.82 5.97
CA PRO A 152 -16.12 30.36 5.88
C PRO A 152 -16.68 30.11 4.48
N GLU A 153 -17.94 29.67 4.48
CA GLU A 153 -18.89 29.61 3.37
C GLU A 153 -19.22 31.04 2.83
N ALA A 154 -18.18 31.84 2.56
CA ALA A 154 -18.26 33.26 2.24
C ALA A 154 -18.04 33.58 0.74
N GLU A 155 -18.12 32.58 -0.15
CA GLU A 155 -18.13 32.79 -1.60
C GLU A 155 -19.35 32.12 -2.25
N ALA A 156 -20.56 32.62 -1.97
CA ALA A 156 -21.75 32.26 -2.75
C ALA A 156 -22.76 33.40 -2.99
N GLU A 157 -22.54 34.61 -2.46
CA GLU A 157 -23.49 35.71 -2.62
C GLU A 157 -22.75 36.99 -3.06
N ALA A 158 -22.15 36.95 -4.24
CA ALA A 158 -21.70 38.16 -4.95
C ALA A 158 -21.98 38.02 -6.46
N ALA A 159 -23.23 38.34 -6.82
CA ALA A 159 -23.62 39.12 -7.98
C ALA A 159 -22.85 38.86 -9.31
N GLY A 160 -23.47 38.07 -10.18
CA GLY A 160 -23.15 38.00 -11.61
C GLY A 160 -24.42 37.95 -12.44
N SER A 161 -25.15 39.06 -12.46
CA SER A 161 -26.22 39.32 -13.41
C SER A 161 -25.66 39.46 -14.83
N GLY A 162 -26.26 38.78 -15.79
CA GLY A 162 -26.28 39.22 -17.20
C GLY A 162 -25.31 38.55 -18.15
N GLN A 163 -25.80 37.60 -18.95
CA GLN A 163 -25.90 37.77 -20.41
C GLN A 163 -26.73 36.63 -21.01
N GLU A 164 -27.98 36.97 -21.36
CA GLU A 164 -28.67 36.40 -22.51
C GLU A 164 -27.90 36.78 -23.79
N GLY A 165 -27.95 35.88 -24.78
CA GLY A 165 -27.34 36.01 -26.10
C GLY A 165 -26.48 34.77 -26.35
N ASP A 166 -26.63 34.01 -27.43
CA ASP A 166 -27.30 34.24 -28.69
C ASP A 166 -27.32 32.87 -29.40
N GLU A 167 -28.38 32.61 -30.15
CA GLU A 167 -28.52 31.46 -31.04
C GLU A 167 -27.37 31.39 -32.05
N ALA A 168 -26.74 30.21 -32.20
CA ALA A 168 -26.16 29.80 -33.48
C ALA A 168 -25.98 28.28 -33.50
N GLU A 169 -26.95 27.60 -34.11
CA GLU A 169 -26.68 26.37 -34.87
C GLU A 169 -25.57 26.64 -35.89
N PRO A 170 -24.75 25.61 -36.15
CA PRO A 170 -24.77 25.14 -37.52
C PRO A 170 -24.89 23.62 -37.61
N GLU A 171 -25.95 23.19 -38.28
CA GLU A 171 -25.94 21.99 -39.10
C GLU A 171 -24.82 22.08 -40.15
N GLY A 172 -24.17 20.96 -40.45
CA GLY A 172 -23.62 20.77 -41.79
C GLY A 172 -22.32 19.99 -41.92
N ALA A 173 -22.46 18.89 -42.68
CA ALA A 173 -21.49 18.37 -43.65
C ALA A 173 -20.40 17.40 -43.15
N ASP A 174 -20.73 16.12 -43.28
CA ASP A 174 -20.03 15.17 -44.16
C ASP A 174 -18.73 15.68 -44.81
N ASN A 175 -17.62 14.98 -44.58
CA ASN A 175 -16.61 14.83 -45.62
C ASN A 175 -15.90 13.48 -45.58
N SER A 176 -16.14 12.78 -46.68
CA SER A 176 -15.52 11.56 -47.15
C SER A 176 -14.03 11.75 -47.50
N ALA A 177 -13.29 10.67 -47.28
CA ALA A 177 -12.08 10.22 -47.99
C ALA A 177 -11.30 11.21 -48.88
N ALA A 178 -10.02 11.42 -48.55
CA ALA A 178 -8.95 11.45 -49.55
C ALA A 178 -7.59 11.08 -48.92
N ALA A 179 -6.95 10.09 -49.52
CA ALA A 179 -5.58 9.67 -49.29
C ALA A 179 -4.58 10.71 -49.81
N ILE A 180 -3.53 11.02 -49.04
CA ILE A 180 -2.27 11.52 -49.61
C ILE A 180 -1.07 11.27 -48.69
N ALA A 181 -0.15 10.44 -49.20
CA ALA A 181 1.31 10.55 -49.17
C ALA A 181 2.07 10.81 -47.85
N SER A 182 2.78 9.77 -47.43
CA SER A 182 4.21 9.75 -47.10
C SER A 182 4.95 11.09 -46.93
N THR A 183 5.43 11.39 -45.72
CA THR A 183 6.80 11.94 -45.52
C THR A 183 7.33 11.65 -44.10
N PRO A 184 8.48 10.96 -43.94
CA PRO A 184 9.14 10.81 -42.64
C PRO A 184 10.00 12.03 -42.29
N PRO A 185 10.03 12.51 -41.03
CA PRO A 185 10.99 13.52 -40.59
C PRO A 185 12.42 12.95 -40.47
N PRO A 186 13.46 13.75 -40.80
CA PRO A 186 14.84 13.29 -40.94
C PRO A 186 15.53 12.98 -39.61
N ALA A 187 16.32 11.90 -39.66
CA ALA A 187 17.24 11.48 -38.63
C ALA A 187 18.23 12.59 -38.22
N GLN A 188 18.18 13.00 -36.94
CA GLN A 188 19.22 13.85 -36.37
C GLN A 188 20.41 13.00 -35.91
N LYS A 189 21.56 13.39 -36.46
CA LYS A 189 22.90 12.81 -36.29
C LYS A 189 23.38 12.86 -34.82
N ARG A 190 23.70 11.67 -34.31
CA ARG A 190 25.00 11.29 -33.71
C ARG A 190 25.85 12.45 -33.16
N GLY A 191 25.65 12.79 -31.89
CA GLY A 191 26.68 13.41 -31.06
C GLY A 191 27.64 12.35 -30.52
N ARG A 192 28.67 11.99 -31.29
CA ARG A 192 29.86 11.29 -30.77
C ARG A 192 30.67 12.30 -29.96
N GLY A 193 30.58 12.23 -28.63
CA GLY A 193 31.36 13.03 -27.69
C GLY A 193 31.87 12.17 -26.52
N ARG A 194 33.09 11.67 -26.69
CA ARG A 194 33.93 10.96 -25.71
C ARG A 194 34.33 11.93 -24.58
N PRO A 195 34.42 11.49 -23.31
CA PRO A 195 35.76 11.39 -22.71
C PRO A 195 36.04 10.03 -22.05
N LYS A 196 37.18 9.44 -22.43
CA LYS A 196 37.86 8.36 -21.72
C LYS A 196 38.46 8.97 -20.46
N GLY A 197 37.77 8.81 -19.33
CA GLY A 197 38.29 9.12 -17.98
C GLY A 197 39.02 7.89 -17.43
N SER A 198 40.29 7.78 -17.81
CA SER A 198 41.30 6.90 -17.24
C SER A 198 41.77 7.49 -15.92
N GLY A 199 41.73 6.69 -14.84
CA GLY A 199 42.50 6.98 -13.63
C GLY A 199 41.65 7.14 -12.37
N SER A 200 41.41 6.04 -11.67
CA SER A 200 41.45 6.04 -10.20
C SER A 200 41.70 4.62 -9.71
N THR A 201 42.98 4.37 -9.49
CA THR A 201 43.56 3.56 -8.43
C THR A 201 42.60 2.70 -7.61
N LYS A 202 42.74 1.38 -7.78
CA LYS A 202 42.36 0.34 -6.80
C LYS A 202 43.02 0.67 -5.45
N LYS A 203 42.29 1.33 -4.56
CA LYS A 203 42.53 1.22 -3.12
C LYS A 203 41.73 0.02 -2.63
N ALA A 204 42.43 -1.07 -2.37
CA ALA A 204 41.91 -2.15 -1.56
C ALA A 204 41.54 -1.57 -0.18
N SER A 205 40.25 -1.56 0.12
CA SER A 205 39.74 -1.33 1.47
C SER A 205 39.11 -2.64 1.96
N PRO A 206 39.44 -3.09 3.18
CA PRO A 206 39.14 -4.44 3.66
C PRO A 206 37.71 -4.55 4.21
N ALA A 207 37.26 -5.81 4.30
CA ALA A 207 36.10 -6.28 5.06
C ALA A 207 34.72 -5.76 4.60
N ALA A 208 34.18 -6.46 3.60
CA ALA A 208 32.77 -6.45 3.27
C ALA A 208 31.93 -7.00 4.45
N GLY A 209 31.19 -6.10 5.11
CA GLY A 209 30.02 -6.46 5.90
C GLY A 209 28.87 -6.92 4.98
N PRO A 210 27.89 -7.66 5.52
CA PRO A 210 26.93 -8.42 4.72
C PRO A 210 25.89 -7.50 4.08
N LYS A 211 26.11 -7.12 2.83
CA LYS A 211 25.09 -6.56 1.95
C LYS A 211 24.46 -7.68 1.14
N ASP A 212 23.69 -8.53 1.80
CA ASP A 212 22.86 -9.55 1.13
C ASP A 212 21.57 -9.82 1.92
N LEU A 213 20.86 -8.74 2.27
CA LEU A 213 19.54 -8.79 2.93
C LEU A 213 18.36 -8.74 1.94
N PHE A 214 18.59 -9.03 0.65
CA PHE A 214 17.53 -9.02 -0.38
C PHE A 214 17.52 -10.28 -1.28
N ARG A 215 18.07 -11.40 -0.79
CA ARG A 215 17.91 -12.75 -1.36
C ARG A 215 17.31 -13.72 -0.35
N TYR A 216 16.20 -13.35 0.28
CA TYR A 216 15.37 -14.28 1.04
C TYR A 216 13.93 -14.16 0.54
N PHE A 217 13.34 -15.32 0.25
CA PHE A 217 11.98 -15.57 -0.26
C PHE A 217 11.82 -15.73 -1.78
N SER A 218 12.43 -16.79 -2.31
CA SER A 218 11.86 -17.56 -3.43
C SER A 218 12.10 -19.08 -3.27
N ALA A 219 12.16 -19.59 -2.04
CA ALA A 219 12.44 -21.00 -1.75
C ALA A 219 11.52 -21.59 -0.67
N THR A 220 10.20 -21.53 -0.87
CA THR A 220 9.23 -22.41 -0.21
C THR A 220 8.00 -22.59 -1.12
N SER A 221 8.13 -23.34 -2.21
CA SER A 221 6.96 -23.90 -2.92
C SER A 221 7.22 -25.27 -3.55
N HIS A 222 8.12 -26.08 -2.97
CA HIS A 222 8.28 -27.49 -3.34
C HIS A 222 8.62 -28.32 -2.11
N ALA A 223 7.64 -28.54 -1.25
CA ALA A 223 7.68 -29.60 -0.23
C ALA A 223 6.26 -29.97 0.22
N GLU A 224 5.36 -30.29 -0.72
CA GLU A 224 4.13 -31.00 -0.37
C GLU A 224 3.74 -31.95 -1.51
N LYS A 225 4.57 -32.98 -1.69
CA LYS A 225 4.22 -34.15 -2.49
C LYS A 225 5.10 -35.33 -2.09
N ALA A 226 4.67 -36.04 -1.04
CA ALA A 226 4.78 -37.49 -0.88
C ALA A 226 4.60 -37.85 0.60
N GLU A 227 3.37 -38.15 1.01
CA GLU A 227 3.16 -39.22 1.99
C GLU A 227 1.72 -39.75 1.88
N LYS A 228 1.57 -40.69 0.94
CA LYS A 228 0.47 -41.64 0.88
C LYS A 228 1.12 -43.01 0.82
N CYS A 229 1.09 -43.74 1.93
CA CYS A 229 0.83 -45.19 2.02
C CYS A 229 1.04 -45.69 3.47
N GLN A 230 -0.05 -46.21 4.05
CA GLN A 230 -0.13 -47.40 4.93
C GLN A 230 0.60 -47.34 6.30
N GLY A 231 0.02 -47.73 7.43
CA GLY A 231 -1.19 -48.49 7.70
C GLY A 231 -1.37 -48.69 9.22
N ASP A 232 -2.40 -49.46 9.53
CA ASP A 232 -2.99 -49.79 10.83
C ASP A 232 -2.02 -50.11 11.98
N ALA A 233 -2.36 -49.64 13.20
CA ALA A 233 -2.47 -50.50 14.39
C ALA A 233 -3.01 -49.72 15.60
N ALA A 234 -4.00 -50.34 16.25
CA ALA A 234 -4.59 -49.98 17.52
C ALA A 234 -3.58 -49.96 18.68
N ALA A 235 -3.77 -49.06 19.65
CA ALA A 235 -3.81 -49.40 21.08
C ALA A 235 -4.14 -48.18 21.96
N SER A 236 -5.24 -48.34 22.69
CA SER A 236 -5.55 -47.86 24.04
C SER A 236 -4.37 -47.36 24.90
N GLY A 237 -4.56 -46.24 25.61
CA GLY A 237 -3.62 -45.82 26.66
C GLY A 237 -3.93 -44.45 27.31
N THR A 238 -4.88 -44.45 28.24
CA THR A 238 -5.10 -43.44 29.29
C THR A 238 -3.82 -43.07 30.06
N VAL A 239 -3.52 -41.77 30.29
CA VAL A 239 -2.99 -41.11 31.53
C VAL A 239 -3.01 -39.57 31.28
N GLN A 240 -3.92 -38.78 31.85
CA GLN A 240 -3.92 -38.11 33.16
C GLN A 240 -2.84 -37.00 33.39
N ALA A 241 -3.34 -35.77 33.56
CA ALA A 241 -2.86 -34.66 34.41
C ALA A 241 -1.38 -34.21 34.38
N GLY A 242 -1.19 -32.92 34.03
CA GLY A 242 0.01 -32.14 34.36
C GLY A 242 -0.24 -30.63 34.23
N LEU A 243 -0.82 -30.04 35.27
CA LEU A 243 -0.21 -29.01 36.13
C LEU A 243 0.27 -27.72 35.43
N ASN A 244 -0.54 -26.68 35.62
CA ASN A 244 -0.17 -25.38 36.21
C ASN A 244 1.34 -25.10 36.34
N ARG A 245 1.77 -24.06 35.63
CA ARG A 245 2.52 -22.87 36.10
C ARG A 245 3.12 -22.24 34.86
N TYR A 246 3.10 -20.92 34.74
CA TYR A 246 4.29 -20.09 34.49
C TYR A 246 3.84 -18.61 34.37
N PHE A 247 4.05 -17.90 35.49
CA PHE A 247 4.42 -16.48 35.64
C PHE A 247 3.44 -15.34 35.29
N ALA A 248 2.68 -14.93 36.31
CA ALA A 248 2.41 -13.52 36.55
C ALA A 248 3.71 -12.83 37.04
N ARG A 249 4.09 -11.69 36.44
CA ARG A 249 5.08 -10.76 36.99
C ARG A 249 4.35 -9.50 37.49
N PRO A 250 4.63 -9.01 38.71
CA PRO A 250 4.06 -7.76 39.20
C PRO A 250 4.75 -6.56 38.55
N ILE A 251 3.96 -5.60 38.07
CA ILE A 251 4.42 -4.27 37.65
C ILE A 251 4.59 -3.44 38.93
N LYS A 252 5.80 -2.94 39.17
CA LYS A 252 6.06 -1.93 40.20
C LYS A 252 5.61 -0.58 39.67
N THR A 253 4.58 0.00 40.27
CA THR A 253 4.22 1.41 40.13
C THR A 253 5.04 2.20 41.13
N GLU A 254 6.02 2.97 40.65
CA GLU A 254 6.57 4.10 41.41
C GLU A 254 5.69 5.32 41.15
N VAL A 255 5.20 5.90 42.24
CA VAL A 255 4.47 7.15 42.30
C VAL A 255 5.50 8.26 42.42
N LEU A 256 5.41 9.26 41.53
CA LEU A 256 5.99 10.59 41.70
C LEU A 256 4.84 11.60 41.68
#